data_AF-A0A7J6PYD2-F1
#
_entry.id   AF-A0A7J6PYD2-F1
#
_cell.length_a   1.000
_cell.length_b   1.000
_cell.length_c   1.000
_cell.angle_alpha   90.00
_cell.angle_beta   90.00
_cell.angle_gamma   90.00
#
_symmetry.space_group_name_H-M   'P 1'
#
loop_
_entity.id
_entity.type
_entity.pdbx_description
1 polymer ?
#
loop_
_entity_poly.entity_id
_entity_poly.type
_entity_poly.pdbx_seq_one_letter_code
_entity_poly.pdbx_strand_id
1 'polypeptide(L)'
;MLDEVLSLFRTRSQVPYYLQLKAGVERASGKRFAKGRLLQVVFAADGLLDLEWREKECDIDSMGTSSLRRLVVIQKDSSGTVLAKRLDAKEALSRAE
;
A
#
# COMPACT_ATOMS: atom_id res chain seq x y z
N MET A 1 7.73 -12.11 -6.34
CA MET A 1 6.57 -11.31 -6.84
C MET A 1 6.06 -10.30 -5.82
N LEU A 2 5.41 -10.69 -4.72
CA LEU A 2 4.88 -9.67 -3.77
C LEU A 2 5.99 -8.82 -3.15
N ASP A 3 7.08 -9.44 -2.65
CA ASP A 3 8.19 -8.68 -2.08
C ASP A 3 8.92 -7.81 -3.12
N GLU A 4 9.06 -8.26 -4.36
CA GLU A 4 9.59 -7.43 -5.47
C GLU A 4 8.73 -6.20 -5.72
N VAL A 5 7.39 -6.35 -5.73
CA VAL A 5 6.52 -5.19 -5.91
C VAL A 5 6.61 -4.26 -4.70
N LEU A 6 6.68 -4.81 -3.48
CA LEU A 6 6.88 -4.03 -2.26
C LEU A 6 8.23 -3.30 -2.26
N SER A 7 9.29 -3.91 -2.80
CA SER A 7 10.61 -3.28 -2.89
C SER A 7 10.60 -2.04 -3.77
N LEU A 8 9.81 -2.02 -4.85
CA LEU A 8 9.62 -0.81 -5.68
C LEU A 8 9.03 0.36 -4.86
N PHE A 9 8.09 0.07 -3.97
CA PHE A 9 7.52 1.07 -3.08
C PHE A 9 8.52 1.51 -1.99
N ARG A 10 9.34 0.59 -1.46
CA ARG A 10 10.45 0.93 -0.53
C ARG A 10 11.45 1.88 -1.19
N THR A 11 11.90 1.60 -2.41
CA THR A 11 12.83 2.46 -3.15
C THR A 11 12.25 3.86 -3.38
N ARG A 12 10.93 3.96 -3.57
CA ARG A 12 10.21 5.23 -3.73
C ARG A 12 9.83 5.90 -2.40
N SER A 13 10.18 5.29 -1.27
CA SER A 13 9.76 5.72 0.07
C SER A 13 8.24 5.91 0.20
N GLN A 14 7.45 5.05 -0.46
CA GLN A 14 5.99 5.11 -0.51
C GLN A 14 5.36 3.94 0.23
N VAL A 15 4.28 4.18 0.96
CA VAL A 15 3.43 3.12 1.52
C VAL A 15 2.35 2.77 0.48
N PRO A 16 2.31 1.54 -0.06
CA PRO A 16 1.36 1.20 -1.11
C PRO A 16 -0.06 1.02 -0.58
N TYR A 17 -1.03 1.55 -1.33
CA TYR A 17 -2.42 1.11 -1.19
C TYR A 17 -2.59 -0.31 -1.74
N TYR A 18 -3.50 -1.08 -1.15
CA TYR A 18 -3.80 -2.45 -1.57
C TYR A 18 -4.07 -2.57 -3.08
N LEU A 19 -4.81 -1.62 -3.68
CA LEU A 19 -5.12 -1.66 -5.11
C LEU A 19 -3.89 -1.46 -5.99
N GLN A 20 -2.94 -0.61 -5.58
CA GLN A 20 -1.68 -0.43 -6.30
C GLN A 20 -0.81 -1.68 -6.19
N LEU A 21 -0.72 -2.24 -4.99
CA LEU A 21 0.00 -3.49 -4.73
C LEU A 21 -0.59 -4.65 -5.55
N LYS A 22 -1.92 -4.78 -5.56
CA LYS A 22 -2.64 -5.77 -6.36
C LYS A 22 -2.31 -5.63 -7.83
N ALA A 23 -2.45 -4.43 -8.40
CA ALA A 23 -2.17 -4.19 -9.81
C ALA A 23 -0.70 -4.52 -10.16
N GLY A 24 0.25 -4.17 -9.29
CA GLY A 24 1.67 -4.50 -9.47
C GLY A 24 1.91 -6.01 -9.45
N VAL A 25 1.36 -6.73 -8.48
CA VAL A 25 1.54 -8.19 -8.35
C VAL A 25 0.87 -8.93 -9.49
N GLU A 26 -0.32 -8.53 -9.91
CA GLU A 26 -1.03 -9.15 -11.04
C GLU A 26 -0.27 -8.93 -12.36
N ARG A 27 0.29 -7.74 -12.57
CA ARG A 27 1.12 -7.45 -13.73
C ARG A 27 2.42 -8.27 -13.74
N ALA A 28 3.11 -8.36 -12.60
CA ALA A 28 4.38 -9.06 -12.50
C ALA A 28 4.22 -10.60 -12.57
N SER A 29 3.15 -11.13 -11.99
CA SER A 29 2.92 -12.59 -11.90
C SER A 29 2.05 -13.16 -13.01
N GLY A 30 1.30 -12.32 -13.74
CA GLY A 30 0.28 -12.75 -14.69
C GLY A 30 -0.93 -13.44 -14.06
N LYS A 31 -1.06 -13.42 -12.72
CA LYS A 31 -2.10 -14.14 -11.96
C LYS A 31 -2.89 -13.18 -11.08
N ARG A 32 -4.17 -13.46 -10.87
CA ARG A 32 -5.05 -12.70 -9.98
C ARG A 32 -4.51 -12.69 -8.55
N PHE A 33 -4.47 -11.51 -7.93
CA PHE A 33 -4.04 -11.33 -6.54
C PHE A 33 -5.24 -10.91 -5.68
N ALA A 34 -5.79 -11.86 -4.94
CA ALA A 34 -6.95 -11.63 -4.09
C ALA A 34 -6.56 -11.08 -2.71
N LYS A 35 -7.46 -10.30 -2.09
CA LYS A 35 -7.26 -9.75 -0.75
C LYS A 35 -7.00 -10.83 0.30
N GLY A 36 -7.69 -11.98 0.20
CA GLY A 36 -7.46 -13.13 1.08
C GLY A 36 -6.01 -13.64 1.02
N ARG A 37 -5.37 -13.58 -0.16
CA ARG A 37 -3.95 -13.96 -0.30
C ARG A 37 -3.02 -12.95 0.39
N LEU A 38 -3.33 -11.66 0.31
CA LEU A 38 -2.60 -10.64 1.06
C LEU A 38 -2.72 -10.87 2.58
N LEU A 39 -3.93 -11.15 3.07
CA LEU A 39 -4.15 -11.43 4.50
C LEU A 39 -3.36 -12.65 4.99
N GLN A 40 -3.32 -13.73 4.20
CA GLN A 40 -2.50 -14.90 4.50
C GLN A 40 -1.01 -14.54 4.60
N VAL A 41 -0.50 -13.71 3.69
CA VAL A 41 0.90 -13.28 3.73
C VAL A 41 1.19 -12.39 4.92
N VAL A 42 0.30 -11.44 5.24
CA VAL A 42 0.44 -10.58 6.42
C VAL A 42 0.49 -11.41 7.69
N PHE A 43 -0.38 -12.41 7.82
CA PHE A 43 -0.39 -13.31 8.97
C PHE A 43 0.89 -14.16 9.05
N ALA A 44 1.38 -14.65 7.91
CA ALA A 44 2.63 -15.42 7.84
C ALA A 44 3.90 -14.56 8.03
N ALA A 45 3.79 -13.25 7.89
CA ALA A 45 4.91 -12.32 8.03
C ALA A 45 5.21 -11.93 9.49
N ASP A 46 4.47 -12.46 10.46
CA ASP A 46 4.74 -12.35 11.90
C ASP A 46 5.07 -10.92 12.37
N GLY A 47 4.20 -9.96 12.01
CA GLY A 47 4.36 -8.56 12.38
C GLY A 47 5.32 -7.73 11.52
N LEU A 48 6.01 -8.34 10.54
CA LEU A 48 6.81 -7.60 9.54
C LEU A 48 5.95 -6.90 8.49
N LEU A 49 4.69 -7.30 8.35
CA LEU A 49 3.71 -6.64 7.51
C LEU A 49 2.46 -6.30 8.34
N ASP A 50 1.94 -5.10 8.13
CA ASP A 50 0.71 -4.63 8.77
C ASP A 50 -0.27 -4.04 7.75
N LEU A 51 -1.54 -4.01 8.15
CA LEU A 51 -2.62 -3.43 7.37
C LEU A 51 -3.29 -2.31 8.15
N GLU A 52 -3.39 -1.14 7.53
CA GLU A 52 -4.01 0.04 8.13
C GLU A 52 -5.07 0.60 7.17
N TRP A 53 -6.21 1.03 7.71
CA TRP A 53 -7.19 1.80 6.94
C TRP A 53 -6.85 3.27 7.03
N ARG A 54 -6.62 3.91 5.87
CA ARG A 54 -6.38 5.35 5.78
C ARG A 54 -7.51 6.06 5.10
N GLU A 55 -7.93 7.16 5.69
CA GLU A 55 -8.74 8.14 4.99
C GLU A 55 -7.84 8.81 3.95
N LYS A 56 -8.27 8.76 2.68
CA LYS A 56 -7.68 9.62 1.67
C LYS A 56 -8.46 10.93 1.74
N GLU A 57 -7.79 12.04 2.01
CA GLU A 57 -8.30 13.35 1.59
C GLU A 57 -8.43 13.28 0.06
N CYS A 58 -9.64 13.02 -0.41
CA CYS A 58 -10.00 13.34 -1.78
C CYS A 58 -10.38 14.83 -1.77
N ASP A 59 -9.87 15.58 -2.73
CA ASP A 59 -10.37 16.92 -2.99
C ASP A 59 -11.90 16.85 -3.10
N ILE A 60 -12.58 17.70 -2.34
CA ILE A 60 -14.02 17.82 -2.34
C ILE A 60 -14.39 18.48 -3.66
N ASP A 61 -14.60 17.68 -4.71
CA ASP A 61 -15.35 18.16 -5.86
C ASP A 61 -16.74 18.57 -5.35
N SER A 62 -17.30 19.62 -5.95
CA SER A 62 -18.48 20.40 -5.51
C SER A 62 -19.80 19.61 -5.33
N MET A 63 -19.74 18.29 -5.43
CA MET A 63 -20.82 17.32 -5.30
C MET A 63 -20.86 16.59 -3.94
N GLY A 64 -19.92 16.84 -3.03
CA GLY A 64 -19.96 16.31 -1.66
C GLY A 64 -19.78 14.80 -1.59
N THR A 65 -18.53 14.33 -1.57
CA THR A 65 -18.22 12.90 -1.43
C THR A 65 -17.56 12.58 -0.09
N SER A 66 -18.03 11.49 0.53
CA SER A 66 -17.61 10.90 1.80
C SER A 66 -16.16 10.37 1.77
N SER A 67 -15.48 10.43 2.91
CA SER A 67 -14.11 9.95 3.15
C SER A 67 -13.93 8.50 2.66
N LEU A 68 -13.26 8.31 1.52
CA LEU A 68 -12.93 6.97 1.03
C LEU A 68 -11.77 6.39 1.85
N ARG A 69 -12.09 5.49 2.78
CA ARG A 69 -11.07 4.69 3.49
C ARG A 69 -10.43 3.68 2.55
N ARG A 70 -9.10 3.73 2.42
CA ARG A 70 -8.30 2.81 1.60
C ARG A 70 -7.37 2.00 2.48
N LEU A 71 -7.26 0.71 2.19
CA LEU A 71 -6.34 -0.19 2.86
C LEU A 71 -4.92 0.05 2.37
N VAL A 72 -3.98 0.28 3.28
CA VAL A 72 -2.54 0.37 2.99
C VAL A 72 -1.79 -0.82 3.59
N VAL A 73 -0.64 -1.14 2.99
CA VAL A 73 0.24 -2.22 3.46
C VAL A 73 1.53 -1.60 3.99
N ILE A 74 1.78 -1.79 5.28
CA ILE A 74 2.93 -1.22 6.01
C ILE A 74 3.98 -2.30 6.16
N GLN A 75 5.22 -2.00 5.81
CA GLN A 75 6.34 -2.91 6.01
C GLN A 75 7.18 -2.45 7.18
N LYS A 76 7.58 -3.39 8.03
CA LYS A 76 8.44 -3.17 9.18
C LYS A 76 9.70 -4.03 9.07
N ASP A 77 10.79 -3.58 9.66
CA ASP A 77 11.93 -4.46 9.95
C ASP A 77 11.72 -5.24 11.25
N SER A 78 12.69 -6.06 11.62
CA SER A 78 12.67 -6.88 12.84
C SER A 78 12.68 -6.08 14.14
N SER A 79 12.97 -4.78 14.10
CA SER A 79 12.85 -3.86 15.24
C SER A 79 11.48 -3.19 15.33
N GLY A 80 10.60 -3.42 14.35
CA GLY A 80 9.30 -2.77 14.23
C GLY A 80 9.34 -1.42 13.50
N THR A 81 10.50 -1.01 12.98
CA THR A 81 10.67 0.26 12.27
C THR A 81 10.05 0.18 10.88
N VAL A 82 9.23 1.18 10.52
CA VAL A 82 8.56 1.21 9.21
C VAL A 82 9.56 1.51 8.09
N LEU A 83 9.63 0.61 7.10
CA LEU A 83 10.60 0.63 6.00
C LEU A 83 10.26 1.59 4.86
N ALA A 84 9.03 2.10 4.81
CA ALA A 84 8.59 3.09 3.82
C ALA A 84 8.12 4.36 4.51
N LYS A 85 8.61 5.53 4.08
CA LYS A 85 8.11 6.79 4.62
C LYS A 85 6.61 6.91 4.32
N ARG A 86 5.86 7.38 5.33
CA ARG A 86 4.48 7.82 5.15
C ARG A 86 4.53 9.13 4.37
N LEU A 87 4.62 9.06 3.05
CA LEU A 87 4.43 10.26 2.22
C LEU A 87 2.99 10.74 2.40
N ASP A 88 2.85 12.03 2.68
CA ASP A 88 1.54 12.68 2.66
C ASP A 88 0.92 12.53 1.27
N ALA A 89 -0.42 12.50 1.20
CA ALA A 89 -1.14 12.28 -0.05
C ALA A 89 -0.69 13.26 -1.16
N LYS A 90 -0.32 14.50 -0.76
CA LYS A 90 0.24 15.54 -1.62
C LYS A 90 1.62 15.19 -2.20
N GLU A 91 2.52 14.63 -1.39
CA GLU A 91 3.86 14.24 -1.85
C GLU A 91 3.85 12.93 -2.68
N ALA A 92 2.87 12.06 -2.44
CA ALA A 92 2.71 10.84 -3.24
C ALA A 92 2.16 11.15 -4.65
N LEU A 93 1.25 12.13 -4.76
CA LEU A 93 0.70 12.60 -6.04
C LEU A 93 1.74 13.36 -6.87
N SER A 94 2.53 14.26 -6.25
CA SER A 94 3.53 15.06 -6.96
C SER A 94 4.71 14.27 -7.53
N ARG A 95 4.89 13.01 -7.11
CA ARG A 95 5.94 12.10 -7.61
C ARG A 95 5.42 11.05 -8.59
N ALA A 96 4.11 11.07 -8.87
CA ALA A 96 3.48 10.16 -9.83
C ALA A 96 3.32 10.78 -11.24
N GLU A 97 3.62 12.08 -11.37
CA GLU A 97 3.84 12.80 -12.64
C GLU A 97 5.30 12.66 -13.09
#